data_AF-A0A2N5YTT7-F1
#
_entry.id   AF-A0A2N5YTT7-F1
#
_cell.length_a   1.000
_cell.length_b   1.000
_cell.length_c   1.000
_cell.angle_alpha   90.00
_cell.angle_beta   90.00
_cell.angle_gamma   90.00
#
_symmetry.space_group_name_H-M   'P 1'
#
loop_
_entity.id
_entity.type
_entity.pdbx_description
1 polymer ?
#
loop_
_entity_poly.entity_id
_entity_poly.type
_entity_poly.pdbx_seq_one_letter_code
_entity_poly.pdbx_strand_id
1 'polypeptide(L)'
;MKKLLKLTGVTAIIAIILNSCAPLYIPNVVNTPMVKEKEDLNASAHIGTSGYDFQGAYAISDNIAVMLNTSYLISDQDSLTDDYHRHFFIEAGAGYYKPLGEYFLFDAYGGYGIGKINSYQSVDIFYIIC
;
A
#
# COMPACT_ATOMS: atom_id res chain seq x y z
N MET A 1 30.10 14.56 30.44
CA MET A 1 29.50 15.00 29.16
C MET A 1 29.03 13.83 28.26
N LYS A 2 29.86 12.82 27.94
CA LYS A 2 29.47 11.70 27.05
C LYS A 2 28.27 10.84 27.53
N LYS A 3 28.07 10.70 28.85
CA LYS A 3 26.92 9.96 29.43
C LYS A 3 25.58 10.70 29.26
N LEU A 4 25.60 12.03 29.29
CA LEU A 4 24.39 12.86 29.16
C LEU A 4 23.87 12.84 27.72
N LEU A 5 24.78 12.85 26.73
CA LEU A 5 24.45 12.76 25.29
C LEU A 5 23.87 11.39 24.89
N LYS A 6 24.35 10.30 25.52
CA LYS A 6 23.79 8.95 25.31
C LYS A 6 22.39 8.81 25.90
N LEU A 7 22.13 9.43 27.05
CA LEU A 7 20.83 9.37 27.71
C LEU A 7 19.76 10.11 26.90
N THR A 8 20.07 11.31 26.39
CA THR A 8 19.16 12.08 25.52
C THR A 8 18.85 11.37 24.21
N GLY A 9 19.82 10.64 23.62
CA GLY A 9 19.59 9.84 22.42
C GLY A 9 18.64 8.67 22.65
N VAL A 10 18.74 8.00 23.80
CA VAL A 10 17.84 6.89 24.17
C VAL A 10 16.41 7.40 24.42
N THR A 11 16.25 8.57 25.05
CA THR A 11 14.92 9.17 25.28
C THR A 11 14.24 9.57 23.97
N ALA A 12 14.99 10.08 22.98
CA ALA A 12 14.46 10.42 21.66
C ALA A 12 13.99 9.18 20.88
N ILE A 13 14.73 8.08 20.95
CA ILE A 13 14.35 6.81 20.30
C ILE A 13 13.07 6.24 20.93
N ILE A 14 12.93 6.30 22.27
CA ILE A 14 11.73 5.83 22.96
C ILE A 14 10.50 6.68 22.60
N ALA A 15 10.65 7.99 22.43
CA ALA A 15 9.56 8.87 22.02
C ALA A 15 9.04 8.58 20.60
N ILE A 16 9.90 8.10 19.70
CA ILE A 16 9.51 7.70 18.33
C ILE A 16 8.67 6.41 18.37
N ILE A 17 8.98 5.48 19.27
CA ILE A 17 8.29 4.16 19.34
C ILE A 17 6.90 4.28 19.99
N LEU A 18 6.65 5.34 20.79
CA LEU A 18 5.36 5.54 21.47
C LEU A 18 4.26 6.19 20.59
N ASN A 19 4.56 6.60 19.36
CA ASN A 19 3.56 7.05 18.38
C ASN A 19 2.98 5.86 17.61
N SER A 20 2.27 4.97 18.30
CA SER A 20 1.53 3.89 17.63
C SER A 20 0.11 4.38 17.30
N CYS A 21 -0.05 4.94 16.10
CA CYS A 21 -1.35 4.98 15.46
C CYS A 21 -1.71 3.55 15.05
N ALA A 22 -2.94 3.10 15.32
CA ALA A 22 -3.45 1.85 14.80
C ALA A 22 -4.16 2.14 13.46
N PRO A 23 -3.50 2.04 12.29
CA PRO A 23 -4.19 2.14 11.03
C PRO A 23 -5.12 0.92 10.92
N LEU A 24 -6.39 1.18 10.65
CA LEU A 24 -7.31 0.13 10.25
C LEU A 24 -6.84 -0.35 8.86
N TYR A 25 -6.15 -1.48 8.82
CA TYR A 25 -5.57 -2.04 7.61
C TYR A 25 -6.55 -2.99 6.95
N ILE A 26 -7.01 -2.64 5.76
CA ILE A 26 -7.75 -3.56 4.88
C ILE A 26 -6.73 -4.18 3.95
N PRO A 27 -6.54 -5.51 3.98
CA PRO A 27 -5.58 -6.17 3.11
C PRO A 27 -6.03 -6.06 1.65
N ASN A 28 -5.19 -5.47 0.80
CA ASN A 28 -5.29 -5.60 -0.65
C ASN A 28 -4.39 -6.74 -1.14
N VAL A 29 -4.59 -7.15 -2.39
CA VAL A 29 -3.70 -8.14 -3.04
C VAL A 29 -2.30 -7.54 -3.19
N VAL A 30 -1.27 -8.37 -2.98
CA VAL A 30 0.12 -7.97 -3.19
C VAL A 30 0.39 -7.85 -4.69
N ASN A 31 0.83 -6.66 -5.13
CA ASN A 31 1.17 -6.44 -6.52
C ASN A 31 2.52 -7.06 -6.86
N THR A 32 2.53 -7.88 -7.90
CA THR A 32 3.74 -8.46 -8.50
C THR A 32 3.88 -7.93 -9.92
N PRO A 33 4.59 -6.80 -10.14
CA PRO A 33 4.72 -6.16 -11.44
C PRO A 33 5.18 -7.07 -12.58
N MET A 34 6.08 -8.01 -12.30
CA MET A 34 6.56 -9.05 -13.25
C MET A 34 6.98 -8.56 -14.65
N VAL A 35 7.27 -7.27 -14.83
CA VAL A 35 7.74 -6.70 -16.10
C VAL A 35 9.17 -7.14 -16.40
N LYS A 36 9.43 -7.54 -17.65
CA LYS A 36 10.73 -8.09 -18.05
C LYS A 36 11.45 -7.26 -19.09
N GLU A 37 10.72 -6.56 -19.95
CA GLU A 37 11.26 -5.80 -21.07
C GLU A 37 10.72 -4.38 -21.07
N LYS A 38 11.39 -3.47 -21.76
CA LYS A 38 10.90 -2.11 -21.95
C LYS A 38 9.55 -2.16 -22.66
N GLU A 39 8.61 -1.32 -22.23
CA GLU A 39 7.24 -1.25 -22.78
C GLU A 39 6.37 -2.48 -22.46
N ASP A 40 6.85 -3.36 -21.56
CA ASP A 40 6.06 -4.46 -21.01
C ASP A 40 5.00 -3.94 -20.04
N LEU A 41 3.77 -4.44 -20.22
CA LEU A 41 2.59 -4.06 -19.44
C LEU A 41 2.07 -5.30 -18.73
N ASN A 42 2.04 -5.23 -17.40
CA ASN A 42 1.39 -6.23 -16.57
C ASN A 42 0.13 -5.63 -15.94
N ALA A 43 -1.01 -6.29 -16.09
CA ALA A 43 -2.25 -5.86 -15.47
C ALA A 43 -2.99 -7.09 -14.92
N SER A 44 -3.51 -6.98 -13.71
CA SER A 44 -4.30 -8.01 -13.06
C SER A 44 -5.51 -7.41 -12.36
N ALA A 45 -6.60 -8.17 -12.32
CA ALA A 45 -7.82 -7.82 -11.61
C ALA A 45 -8.24 -9.02 -10.76
N HIS A 46 -8.54 -8.76 -9.50
CA HIS A 46 -8.98 -9.77 -8.53
C HIS A 46 -10.32 -9.35 -7.94
N ILE A 47 -11.18 -10.35 -7.74
CA ILE A 47 -12.50 -10.18 -7.13
C ILE A 47 -12.53 -11.15 -5.95
N GLY A 48 -12.76 -10.60 -4.76
CA GLY A 48 -12.79 -11.39 -3.53
C GLY A 48 -13.86 -10.88 -2.57
N THR A 49 -13.87 -11.46 -1.37
CA THR A 49 -14.73 -11.01 -0.27
C THR A 49 -14.37 -9.60 0.21
N SER A 50 -13.14 -9.16 -0.04
CA SER A 50 -12.65 -7.82 0.30
C SER A 50 -12.97 -6.77 -0.76
N GLY A 51 -13.53 -7.14 -1.92
CA GLY A 51 -13.91 -6.21 -2.98
C GLY A 51 -13.21 -6.47 -4.31
N TYR A 52 -13.00 -5.40 -5.06
CA TYR A 52 -12.35 -5.40 -6.37
C TYR A 52 -10.96 -4.78 -6.26
N ASP A 53 -9.93 -5.57 -6.57
CA ASP A 53 -8.54 -5.12 -6.58
C ASP A 53 -8.04 -5.12 -8.03
N PHE A 54 -7.56 -3.97 -8.50
CA PHE A 54 -6.89 -3.82 -9.78
C PHE A 54 -5.44 -3.44 -9.54
N GLN A 55 -4.54 -4.08 -10.28
CA GLN A 55 -3.11 -3.87 -10.16
C GLN A 55 -2.54 -3.75 -11.56
N GLY A 56 -1.69 -2.75 -11.79
CA GLY A 56 -1.06 -2.49 -13.06
C GLY A 56 0.40 -2.11 -12.86
N ALA A 57 1.25 -2.53 -13.78
CA ALA A 57 2.63 -2.12 -13.85
C ALA A 57 3.08 -1.96 -15.30
N TYR A 58 3.91 -0.95 -15.55
CA TYR A 58 4.40 -0.62 -16.88
C TYR A 58 5.89 -0.28 -16.84
N ALA A 59 6.66 -0.93 -17.70
CA ALA A 59 8.09 -0.65 -17.88
C ALA A 59 8.31 0.55 -18.81
N ILE A 60 8.72 1.68 -18.23
CA ILE A 60 8.99 2.92 -18.98
C ILE A 60 10.37 2.86 -19.67
N SER A 61 11.31 2.16 -19.06
CA SER A 61 12.70 2.01 -19.53
C SER A 61 13.17 0.58 -19.26
N ASP A 62 14.33 0.19 -19.79
CA ASP A 62 14.89 -1.18 -19.67
C ASP A 62 15.10 -1.68 -18.23
N ASN A 63 15.07 -0.77 -17.26
CA ASN A 63 15.20 -1.11 -15.84
C ASN A 63 14.29 -0.30 -14.91
N ILE A 64 13.41 0.54 -15.44
CA ILE A 64 12.53 1.38 -14.61
C ILE A 64 11.09 1.08 -14.96
N ALA A 65 10.31 0.76 -13.94
CA ALA A 65 8.89 0.50 -14.08
C ALA A 65 8.10 1.29 -13.04
N VAL A 66 6.87 1.62 -13.41
CA VAL A 66 5.88 2.23 -12.53
C VAL A 66 4.77 1.23 -12.25
N MET A 67 4.17 1.34 -11.09
CA MET A 67 3.05 0.52 -10.66
C MET A 67 1.91 1.38 -10.14
N LEU A 68 0.69 0.89 -10.34
CA LEU A 68 -0.55 1.48 -9.87
C LEU A 68 -1.45 0.37 -9.35
N ASN A 69 -1.82 0.45 -8.09
CA ASN A 69 -2.74 -0.46 -7.42
C ASN A 69 -3.97 0.31 -6.98
N THR A 70 -5.15 -0.25 -7.20
CA THR A 70 -6.41 0.34 -6.74
C THR A 70 -7.28 -0.76 -6.15
N SER A 71 -7.87 -0.50 -5.00
CA SER A 71 -8.81 -1.40 -4.36
C SER A 71 -10.08 -0.66 -4.00
N TYR A 72 -11.23 -1.21 -4.36
CA TYR A 72 -12.52 -0.63 -3.98
C TYR A 72 -13.54 -1.70 -3.63
N LEU A 73 -14.29 -1.44 -2.58
CA LEU A 73 -15.46 -2.23 -2.19
C LEU A 73 -16.68 -1.32 -2.14
N ILE A 74 -17.66 -1.67 -2.95
CA ILE A 74 -18.99 -1.08 -2.93
C ILE A 74 -19.91 -2.14 -2.34
N SER A 75 -20.10 -2.12 -1.03
CA SER A 75 -21.15 -2.92 -0.39
C SER A 75 -22.45 -2.13 -0.47
N ASP A 76 -23.30 -2.46 -1.44
CA ASP A 76 -24.69 -2.02 -1.51
C ASP A 76 -25.56 -3.22 -1.16
N GLN A 77 -25.90 -3.39 0.12
CA GLN A 77 -27.03 -4.24 0.51
C GLN A 77 -27.85 -3.57 1.61
N ASP A 78 -28.97 -3.02 1.15
CA ASP A 78 -30.30 -3.15 1.72
C ASP A 78 -30.43 -3.07 3.25
N SER A 79 -30.78 -1.86 3.71
CA SER A 79 -31.82 -1.49 4.69
C SER A 79 -32.08 -2.28 5.99
N LEU A 80 -31.48 -3.44 6.27
CA LEU A 80 -31.85 -4.33 7.38
C LEU A 80 -30.66 -5.02 8.09
N THR A 81 -29.42 -4.84 7.62
CA THR A 81 -28.20 -5.31 8.31
C THR A 81 -27.13 -4.23 8.30
N ASP A 82 -26.64 -3.90 9.49
CA ASP A 82 -25.84 -2.72 9.89
C ASP A 82 -24.39 -2.66 9.34
N ASP A 83 -24.10 -3.32 8.21
CA ASP A 83 -22.73 -3.48 7.68
C ASP A 83 -22.47 -2.61 6.44
N TYR A 84 -22.48 -1.28 6.66
CA TYR A 84 -21.97 -0.34 5.66
C TYR A 84 -20.44 -0.34 5.68
N HIS A 85 -19.82 -1.09 4.77
CA HIS A 85 -18.37 -1.11 4.57
C HIS A 85 -18.03 -0.60 3.17
N ARG A 86 -17.63 0.67 3.06
CA ARG A 86 -17.06 1.23 1.83
C ARG A 86 -15.60 1.54 2.06
N HIS A 87 -14.73 1.07 1.17
CA HIS A 87 -13.35 1.51 1.15
C HIS A 87 -12.88 1.76 -0.28
N PHE A 88 -11.98 2.72 -0.40
CA PHE A 88 -11.28 3.06 -1.62
C PHE A 88 -9.82 3.29 -1.30
N PHE A 89 -8.93 2.60 -2.00
CA PHE A 89 -7.50 2.72 -1.85
C PHE A 89 -6.84 2.85 -3.22
N ILE A 90 -5.84 3.72 -3.29
CA ILE A 90 -5.01 3.89 -4.47
C ILE A 90 -3.56 4.03 -4.03
N GLU A 91 -2.69 3.25 -4.66
CA GLU A 91 -1.25 3.29 -4.45
C GLU A 91 -0.55 3.38 -5.79
N ALA A 92 0.42 4.29 -5.84
CA ALA A 92 1.30 4.41 -6.98
C ALA A 92 2.74 4.27 -6.50
N GLY A 93 3.56 3.66 -7.34
CA GLY A 93 4.96 3.45 -7.04
C GLY A 93 5.81 3.39 -8.28
N ALA A 94 7.11 3.43 -8.06
CA ALA A 94 8.12 3.23 -9.08
C ALA A 94 9.24 2.36 -8.52
N GLY A 95 9.89 1.63 -9.40
CA GLY A 95 10.91 0.68 -9.00
C GLY A 95 11.90 0.39 -10.09
N TYR A 96 12.94 -0.34 -9.66
CA TYR A 96 13.96 -0.87 -10.53
C TYR A 96 13.70 -2.34 -10.77
N TYR A 97 13.76 -2.77 -12.03
CA TYR A 97 13.66 -4.17 -12.39
C TYR A 97 14.86 -4.59 -13.25
N LYS A 98 15.25 -5.85 -13.11
CA LYS A 98 16.37 -6.44 -13.85
C LYS A 98 16.13 -7.93 -14.07
N PRO A 99 15.88 -8.36 -15.32
CA PRO A 99 15.88 -9.78 -15.66
C PRO A 99 17.32 -10.32 -15.52
N LEU A 100 17.45 -11.49 -14.89
CA LEU A 100 18.70 -12.22 -14.67
C LEU A 100 18.63 -13.55 -15.40
N GLY A 101 18.89 -13.52 -16.71
CA GLY A 101 18.68 -14.67 -17.59
C GLY A 101 17.19 -14.87 -17.92
N GLU A 102 16.82 -16.12 -18.22
CA GLU A 102 15.48 -16.44 -18.74
C GLU A 102 14.43 -16.70 -17.64
N TYR A 103 14.88 -17.15 -16.45
CA TYR A 103 14.00 -17.64 -15.38
C TYR A 103 13.92 -16.73 -14.16
N PHE A 104 14.86 -15.80 -13.98
CA PHE A 104 14.92 -14.94 -12.80
C PHE A 104 14.64 -13.49 -13.16
N LEU A 105 13.82 -12.83 -12.34
CA LEU A 105 13.56 -11.40 -12.39
C LEU A 105 13.83 -10.85 -10.99
N PHE A 106 14.73 -9.87 -10.90
CA PHE A 106 14.89 -9.08 -9.69
C PHE A 106 14.12 -7.78 -9.85
N ASP A 107 13.23 -7.48 -8.92
CA ASP A 107 12.46 -6.26 -8.95
C ASP A 107 12.31 -5.66 -7.54
N ALA A 108 12.41 -4.34 -7.46
CA ALA A 108 12.35 -3.60 -6.20
C ALA A 108 11.57 -2.31 -6.43
N TYR A 109 10.40 -2.21 -5.80
CA TYR A 109 9.48 -1.10 -5.94
C TYR A 109 9.29 -0.38 -4.61
N GLY A 110 9.28 0.95 -4.67
CA GLY A 110 8.86 1.82 -3.59
C GLY A 110 7.66 2.63 -4.04
N GLY A 111 6.71 2.87 -3.15
CA GLY A 111 5.49 3.57 -3.48
C GLY A 111 4.86 4.25 -2.29
N TYR A 112 3.81 5.00 -2.58
CA TYR A 112 2.97 5.63 -1.58
C TYR A 112 1.50 5.43 -1.96
N GLY A 113 0.69 5.13 -0.96
CA GLY A 113 -0.73 4.90 -1.11
C GLY A 113 -1.56 5.79 -0.20
N ILE A 114 -2.72 6.19 -0.70
CA ILE A 114 -3.76 6.87 0.07
C ILE A 114 -5.03 6.04 0.00
N GLY A 115 -5.74 5.95 1.12
CA GLY A 115 -7.00 5.24 1.21
C GLY A 115 -8.01 5.98 2.08
N LYS A 116 -9.29 5.79 1.76
CA LYS A 116 -10.43 6.23 2.56
C LYS A 116 -11.28 5.01 2.89
N ILE A 117 -11.62 4.88 4.16
CA ILE A 117 -12.46 3.80 4.68
C ILE A 117 -13.62 4.47 5.41
N ASN A 118 -14.84 4.11 5.04
CA ASN A 118 -16.07 4.54 5.66
C ASN A 118 -16.79 3.29 6.16
N SER A 119 -16.67 3.01 7.46
CA SER A 119 -17.42 1.96 8.16
C SER A 119 -18.35 2.59 9.22
N TYR A 120 -19.44 1.90 9.60
CA TYR A 120 -20.41 2.40 10.58
C TYR A 120 -19.81 2.56 12.00
N GLN A 121 -18.61 2.03 12.26
CA GLN A 121 -17.73 2.62 13.26
C GLN A 121 -17.11 3.90 12.68
N SER A 122 -17.84 5.00 12.88
CA SER A 122 -17.35 6.37 12.68
C SER A 122 -16.12 6.59 13.56
N VAL A 123 -14.95 6.22 13.05
CA VAL A 123 -13.69 6.73 13.55
C VAL A 123 -13.53 8.11 12.91
N ASP A 124 -14.08 9.12 13.59
CA ASP A 124 -13.71 10.53 13.40
C ASP A 124 -12.21 10.67 13.73
N ILE A 125 -11.35 10.21 12.82
CA ILE A 125 -9.89 10.27 12.96
C ILE A 125 -9.50 11.70 12.53
N PHE A 126 -9.83 12.66 13.40
CA PHE A 126 -8.91 13.78 13.64
C PHE A 126 -7.73 13.20 14.42
N TYR A 127 -6.96 12.35 13.75
CA TYR A 127 -5.69 11.87 14.26
C TYR A 127 -4.70 12.30 13.20
N ILE A 128 -3.90 13.28 13.62
CA ILE A 128 -2.68 13.71 12.95
C ILE A 128 -2.04 12.48 12.31
N ILE A 129 -2.00 12.52 10.99
CA ILE A 129 -1.04 11.76 10.19
C ILE A 129 0.29 11.96 10.88
N CYS A 130 0.84 10.91 11.48
CA CYS A 130 2.25 10.89 11.78
C CYS A 130 2.99 10.60 10.48
#